data_AF-A0A6P5K1F9-F1
#
_entry.id   AF-A0A6P5K1F9-F1
#
_cell.length_a   1.000
_cell.length_b   1.000
_cell.length_c   1.000
_cell.angle_alpha   90.00
_cell.angle_beta   90.00
_cell.angle_gamma   90.00
#
_symmetry.space_group_name_H-M   'P 1'
#
loop_
_entity.id
_entity.type
_entity.pdbx_description
1 polymer ?
#
loop_
_entity_poly.entity_id
_entity_poly.type
_entity_poly.pdbx_seq_one_letter_code
_entity_poly.pdbx_strand_id
1 'polypeptide(L)'
;MTAAPMDVRQWVDTDDTSSENTVVPPETYVKVAGHLRSFQNKKSLVAFKILPLEDMNEFTIHILETVNAHMVLSQSVSQPLAGRPSLSTSGIGDPGSFGGNSFGGHSLMPANGLTVTQNQVLNLIKACPRPEGMNFQDLKSQLHNLNVSVIKQAVDFLSNEGHIYSTVDDDHFKSTDAE
;
A
#
# COMPACT_ATOMS: atom_id res chain seq x y z
N MET A 1 2.49 -24.30 -9.14
CA MET A 1 3.21 -23.22 -8.42
C MET A 1 3.29 -22.00 -9.33
N THR A 2 3.08 -20.79 -8.81
CA THR A 2 2.89 -19.56 -9.60
C THR A 2 4.18 -18.82 -9.94
N ALA A 3 5.25 -19.01 -9.17
CA ALA A 3 6.58 -18.44 -9.37
C ALA A 3 7.63 -19.26 -8.60
N ALA A 4 8.90 -18.82 -8.63
CA ALA A 4 9.94 -19.33 -7.74
C ALA A 4 9.60 -19.05 -6.25
N PRO A 5 10.15 -19.83 -5.30
CA PRO A 5 9.94 -19.61 -3.86
C PRO A 5 10.29 -18.18 -3.43
N MET A 6 9.50 -17.62 -2.50
CA MET A 6 9.70 -16.29 -1.93
C MET A 6 10.22 -16.41 -0.50
N ASP A 7 11.14 -15.52 -0.12
CA ASP A 7 11.63 -15.43 1.26
C ASP A 7 10.54 -14.86 2.18
N VAL A 8 10.22 -15.58 3.25
CA VAL A 8 9.29 -15.16 4.31
C VAL A 8 10.05 -15.12 5.64
N ARG A 9 9.95 -14.00 6.38
CA ARG A 9 10.61 -13.81 7.68
C ARG A 9 9.58 -13.57 8.77
N GLN A 10 9.65 -14.33 9.85
CA GLN A 10 8.86 -14.10 11.07
C GLN A 10 9.82 -13.76 12.21
N TRP A 11 9.53 -12.68 12.94
CA TRP A 11 10.27 -12.35 14.16
C TRP A 11 9.76 -13.22 15.30
N VAL A 12 10.69 -13.72 16.11
CA VAL A 12 10.41 -14.60 17.24
C VAL A 12 10.81 -13.88 18.50
N ASP A 13 9.83 -13.53 19.33
CA ASP A 13 10.10 -12.97 20.65
C ASP A 13 10.64 -14.08 21.56
N THR A 14 11.79 -13.81 22.18
CA THR A 14 12.51 -14.81 23.00
C THR A 14 12.01 -14.84 24.45
N ASP A 15 11.30 -13.80 24.89
CA ASP A 15 10.87 -13.60 26.27
C ASP A 15 9.47 -14.15 26.59
N ASP A 16 8.64 -14.42 25.57
CA ASP A 16 7.30 -15.00 25.75
C ASP A 16 7.32 -16.54 25.62
N THR A 17 7.34 -17.22 26.76
CA THR A 17 7.16 -18.68 26.89
C THR A 17 5.74 -19.18 26.56
N SER A 18 4.85 -18.33 26.04
CA SER A 18 3.48 -18.70 25.64
C SER A 18 3.40 -19.07 24.15
N SER A 19 3.86 -20.28 23.83
CA SER A 19 3.18 -21.22 22.93
C SER A 19 2.77 -20.83 21.48
N GLU A 20 3.50 -19.96 20.77
CA GLU A 20 3.29 -19.80 19.31
C GLU A 20 4.58 -19.90 18.44
N ASN A 21 5.75 -20.07 19.06
CA ASN A 21 7.03 -20.25 18.35
C ASN A 21 7.27 -21.69 17.88
N THR A 22 6.31 -22.28 17.18
CA THR A 22 6.49 -23.63 16.62
C THR A 22 7.10 -23.51 15.23
N VAL A 23 8.33 -24.03 15.07
CA VAL A 23 8.95 -24.15 13.75
C VAL A 23 8.11 -25.11 12.90
N VAL A 24 7.53 -24.59 11.82
CA VAL A 24 6.73 -25.40 10.90
C VAL A 24 7.64 -26.36 10.13
N PRO A 25 7.34 -27.67 10.10
CA PRO A 25 8.13 -28.64 9.35
C PRO A 25 8.14 -28.34 7.83
N PRO A 26 9.21 -28.71 7.10
CA PRO A 26 9.23 -28.69 5.64
C PRO A 26 8.05 -29.48 5.05
N GLU A 27 7.69 -29.17 3.80
CA GLU A 27 6.57 -29.81 3.08
C GLU A 27 5.18 -29.61 3.72
N THR A 28 5.02 -28.60 4.58
CA THR A 28 3.74 -28.22 5.18
C THR A 28 3.13 -27.03 4.45
N TYR A 29 1.84 -27.12 4.09
CA TYR A 29 1.10 -25.97 3.58
C TYR A 29 0.82 -24.99 4.72
N VAL A 30 1.10 -23.71 4.48
CA VAL A 30 0.87 -22.63 5.45
C VAL A 30 0.12 -21.47 4.80
N LYS A 31 -0.71 -20.80 5.60
CA LYS A 31 -1.30 -19.49 5.30
C LYS A 31 -0.45 -18.45 6.01
N VAL A 32 0.04 -17.48 5.26
CA VAL A 32 0.91 -16.43 5.79
C VAL A 32 0.22 -15.07 5.64
N ALA A 33 0.22 -14.30 6.72
CA ALA A 33 -0.16 -12.88 6.71
C ALA A 33 1.05 -12.04 7.11
N GLY A 34 1.34 -11.02 6.30
CA GLY A 34 2.53 -10.22 6.45
C GLY A 34 2.57 -9.01 5.51
N HIS A 35 3.59 -8.19 5.68
CA HIS A 35 3.85 -7.03 4.84
C HIS A 35 4.81 -7.40 3.72
N LEU A 36 4.44 -7.12 2.48
CA LEU A 36 5.32 -7.32 1.33
C LEU A 36 6.40 -6.24 1.34
N ARG A 37 7.67 -6.65 1.26
CA ARG A 37 8.83 -5.77 1.19
C ARG A 37 9.58 -6.06 -0.11
N SER A 38 10.13 -5.03 -0.73
CA SER A 38 11.03 -5.16 -1.89
C SER A 38 12.33 -4.47 -1.54
N PHE A 39 13.45 -5.19 -1.49
CA PHE A 39 14.76 -4.61 -1.21
C PHE A 39 15.74 -5.06 -2.29
N GLN A 40 16.44 -4.11 -2.94
CA GLN A 40 17.31 -4.39 -4.09
C GLN A 40 16.59 -5.23 -5.16
N ASN A 41 15.34 -4.86 -5.46
CA ASN A 41 14.46 -5.55 -6.40
C ASN A 41 14.13 -7.02 -6.05
N LYS A 42 14.45 -7.47 -4.82
CA LYS A 42 14.06 -8.78 -4.29
C LYS A 42 12.84 -8.63 -3.38
N LYS A 43 11.73 -9.26 -3.77
CA LYS A 43 10.50 -9.31 -2.96
C LYS A 43 10.63 -10.34 -1.84
N SER A 44 10.23 -9.95 -0.63
CA SER A 44 10.17 -10.79 0.57
C SER A 44 8.95 -10.42 1.39
N LEU A 45 8.47 -11.34 2.22
CA LEU A 45 7.32 -11.12 3.10
C LEU A 45 7.78 -11.09 4.56
N VAL A 46 7.46 -10.02 5.28
CA VAL A 46 7.65 -9.98 6.74
C VAL A 46 6.35 -10.41 7.39
N ALA A 47 6.31 -11.65 7.84
CA ALA A 47 5.14 -12.29 8.42
C ALA A 47 4.96 -11.89 9.88
N PHE A 48 3.76 -11.44 10.22
CA PHE A 48 3.30 -11.32 11.61
C PHE A 48 2.43 -12.52 12.02
N LYS A 49 2.00 -13.35 11.06
CA LYS A 49 1.24 -14.58 11.33
C LYS A 49 1.55 -15.66 10.30
N ILE A 50 1.89 -16.86 10.77
CA ILE A 50 2.05 -18.08 9.96
C ILE A 50 1.17 -19.16 10.57
N LEU A 51 0.25 -19.72 9.79
CA LEU A 51 -0.66 -20.77 10.23
C LEU A 51 -0.52 -22.00 9.33
N PRO A 52 -0.14 -23.17 9.86
CA PRO A 52 -0.28 -24.44 9.16
C PRO A 52 -1.74 -24.67 8.74
N LEU A 53 -1.95 -25.15 7.52
CA LEU A 53 -3.28 -25.54 7.07
C LEU A 53 -3.67 -26.88 7.70
N GLU A 54 -4.86 -26.94 8.27
CA GLU A 54 -5.46 -28.19 8.76
C GLU A 54 -6.37 -28.83 7.71
N ASP A 55 -7.02 -28.01 6.87
CA ASP A 55 -7.87 -28.43 5.76
C ASP A 55 -7.37 -27.86 4.42
N MET A 56 -7.19 -28.74 3.43
CA MET A 56 -6.79 -28.35 2.08
C MET A 56 -7.86 -27.52 1.34
N ASN A 57 -9.11 -27.53 1.81
CA ASN A 57 -10.14 -26.61 1.30
C ASN A 57 -9.74 -25.14 1.50
N GLU A 58 -8.97 -24.80 2.54
CA GLU A 58 -8.46 -23.44 2.78
C GLU A 58 -7.56 -22.95 1.63
N PHE A 59 -6.77 -23.87 1.05
CA PHE A 59 -5.93 -23.56 -0.10
C PHE A 59 -6.79 -23.25 -1.34
N THR A 60 -7.82 -24.04 -1.60
CA THR A 60 -8.76 -23.80 -2.71
C THR A 60 -9.52 -22.49 -2.53
N ILE A 61 -10.00 -22.21 -1.30
CA ILE A 61 -10.65 -20.95 -0.95
C ILE A 61 -9.71 -19.78 -1.23
N HIS A 62 -8.45 -19.86 -0.81
CA HIS A 62 -7.48 -18.79 -1.04
C HIS A 62 -7.25 -18.46 -2.53
N ILE A 63 -7.26 -19.47 -3.40
CA ILE A 63 -7.17 -19.26 -4.86
C ILE A 63 -8.39 -18.46 -5.35
N LEU A 64 -9.60 -18.85 -4.93
CA LEU A 64 -10.84 -18.17 -5.32
C LEU A 64 -10.92 -16.73 -4.76
N GLU A 65 -10.54 -16.55 -3.49
CA GLU A 65 -10.46 -15.24 -2.84
C GLU A 65 -9.50 -14.30 -3.58
N THR A 66 -8.32 -14.79 -3.98
CA THR A 66 -7.31 -14.00 -4.69
C THR A 66 -7.85 -13.50 -6.04
N VAL A 67 -8.50 -14.38 -6.81
CA VAL A 67 -9.10 -14.01 -8.10
C VAL A 67 -10.23 -13.00 -7.91
N ASN A 68 -11.12 -13.25 -6.95
CA ASN A 68 -12.26 -12.37 -6.68
C ASN A 68 -11.81 -10.99 -6.18
N ALA A 69 -10.90 -10.94 -5.20
CA ALA A 69 -10.34 -9.70 -4.68
C ALA A 69 -9.66 -8.88 -5.77
N HIS A 70 -8.84 -9.53 -6.62
CA HIS A 70 -8.22 -8.86 -7.75
C HIS A 70 -9.26 -8.29 -8.73
N MET A 71 -10.31 -9.05 -9.05
CA MET A 71 -11.38 -8.60 -9.96
C MET A 71 -12.13 -7.40 -9.38
N VAL A 72 -12.53 -7.45 -8.11
CA VAL A 72 -13.26 -6.36 -7.44
C VAL A 72 -12.40 -5.09 -7.35
N LEU A 73 -11.12 -5.22 -6.96
CA LEU A 73 -10.21 -4.08 -6.86
C LEU A 73 -9.86 -3.49 -8.23
N SER A 74 -9.61 -4.32 -9.25
CA SER A 74 -9.32 -3.83 -10.60
C SER A 74 -10.52 -3.16 -11.28
N GLN A 75 -11.75 -3.60 -11.00
CA GLN A 75 -12.98 -2.93 -11.47
C GLN A 75 -13.14 -1.52 -10.88
N SER A 76 -12.77 -1.32 -9.61
CA SER A 76 -12.78 0.03 -9.00
C SER A 76 -11.76 0.98 -9.63
N VAL A 77 -10.67 0.45 -10.20
CA VAL A 77 -9.60 1.22 -10.86
C VAL A 77 -9.92 1.53 -12.32
N SER A 78 -10.84 0.78 -12.94
CA SER A 78 -11.11 0.83 -14.38
C SER A 78 -12.39 1.55 -14.78
N GLN A 79 -13.03 2.35 -13.91
CA GLN A 79 -13.96 3.37 -14.40
C GLN A 79 -13.15 4.41 -15.19
N PRO A 80 -13.27 4.46 -16.54
CA PRO A 80 -12.74 5.57 -17.28
C PRO A 80 -13.59 6.76 -16.87
N LEU A 81 -12.94 7.88 -16.56
CA LEU A 81 -13.58 9.20 -16.63
C LEU A 81 -14.09 9.36 -18.08
N ALA A 82 -15.32 8.89 -18.32
CA ALA A 82 -16.01 9.06 -19.59
C ALA A 82 -16.00 10.55 -19.90
N GLY A 83 -15.43 10.85 -21.07
CA GLY A 83 -14.91 12.16 -21.40
C GLY A 83 -15.91 13.28 -21.15
N ARG A 84 -15.40 14.35 -20.53
CA ARG A 84 -15.97 15.68 -20.78
C ARG A 84 -15.78 15.96 -22.27
N PRO A 85 -16.85 16.12 -23.08
CA PRO A 85 -16.68 16.77 -24.36
C PRO A 85 -16.38 18.23 -24.05
N SER A 86 -15.23 18.71 -24.54
CA SER A 86 -15.00 20.13 -24.75
C SER A 86 -16.09 20.63 -25.69
N LEU A 87 -17.03 21.43 -25.17
CA LEU A 87 -17.89 22.24 -26.02
C LEU A 87 -17.82 23.70 -25.56
N SER A 88 -17.06 24.45 -26.34
CA SER A 88 -17.12 25.89 -26.43
C SER A 88 -18.52 26.35 -26.86
N THR A 89 -19.01 27.37 -26.15
CA THR A 89 -19.94 28.43 -26.57
C THR A 89 -21.42 28.10 -26.86
N SER A 90 -22.25 28.96 -26.24
CA SER A 90 -23.57 29.47 -26.68
C SER A 90 -24.83 28.65 -26.37
N GLY A 91 -25.74 29.27 -25.61
CA GLY A 91 -27.19 29.10 -25.80
C GLY A 91 -28.01 28.58 -24.62
N ILE A 92 -28.66 29.51 -23.93
CA ILE A 92 -29.88 29.45 -23.10
C ILE A 92 -30.77 28.19 -23.27
N GLY A 93 -31.20 27.61 -22.13
CA GLY A 93 -32.34 26.68 -22.03
C GLY A 93 -32.39 25.84 -20.75
N ASP A 94 -33.11 26.32 -19.73
CA ASP A 94 -33.63 25.58 -18.55
C ASP A 94 -34.64 24.47 -19.01
N PRO A 95 -35.14 23.49 -18.20
CA PRO A 95 -35.00 23.24 -16.76
C PRO A 95 -34.70 21.79 -16.33
N GLY A 96 -34.24 21.62 -15.08
CA GLY A 96 -34.70 20.49 -14.27
C GLY A 96 -33.67 19.73 -13.43
N SER A 97 -34.06 19.53 -12.16
CA SER A 97 -33.64 18.43 -11.28
C SER A 97 -32.31 18.62 -10.53
N PHE A 98 -32.33 19.49 -9.51
CA PHE A 98 -31.34 19.45 -8.44
C PHE A 98 -31.72 18.39 -7.40
N GLY A 99 -31.27 17.17 -7.64
CA GLY A 99 -31.26 16.09 -6.67
C GLY A 99 -30.02 16.17 -5.76
N GLY A 100 -30.26 16.39 -4.47
CA GLY A 100 -29.76 15.52 -3.39
C GLY A 100 -28.25 15.48 -3.11
N ASN A 101 -27.89 16.11 -1.99
CA ASN A 101 -26.71 15.85 -1.16
C ASN A 101 -26.15 14.42 -1.20
N SER A 102 -24.83 14.29 -1.31
CA SER A 102 -24.08 13.32 -0.51
C SER A 102 -22.71 13.87 -0.14
N PHE A 103 -22.62 14.20 1.15
CA PHE A 103 -21.39 14.40 1.89
C PHE A 103 -20.67 13.06 2.05
N GLY A 104 -19.36 13.02 1.78
CA GLY A 104 -18.53 11.85 2.08
C GLY A 104 -17.22 11.90 1.30
N GLY A 105 -16.16 12.38 1.94
CA GLY A 105 -14.82 12.54 1.36
C GLY A 105 -14.24 11.22 0.87
N HIS A 106 -14.37 10.95 -0.43
CA HIS A 106 -13.61 9.92 -1.11
C HIS A 106 -12.40 10.61 -1.75
N SER A 107 -11.27 10.65 -1.04
CA SER A 107 -10.00 11.00 -1.65
C SER A 107 -9.75 10.00 -2.78
N LEU A 108 -9.68 10.51 -4.01
CA LEU A 108 -9.31 9.77 -5.21
C LEU A 108 -8.08 8.90 -4.90
N MET A 109 -8.22 7.57 -4.97
CA MET A 109 -7.09 6.63 -4.81
C MET A 109 -6.45 6.41 -6.18
N PRO A 110 -5.21 6.86 -6.44
CA PRO A 110 -4.46 6.46 -7.63
C PRO A 110 -4.25 4.94 -7.74
N ALA A 111 -4.02 4.48 -8.98
CA ALA A 111 -3.96 3.07 -9.43
C ALA A 111 -2.98 2.14 -8.66
N ASN A 112 -2.10 2.69 -7.82
CA ASN A 112 -1.15 1.95 -7.00
C ASN A 112 -1.71 1.57 -5.61
N GLY A 113 -3.00 1.78 -5.34
CA GLY A 113 -3.60 1.52 -4.02
C GLY A 113 -3.20 2.54 -2.94
N LEU A 114 -2.52 3.62 -3.33
CA LEU A 114 -2.12 4.73 -2.47
C LEU A 114 -3.08 5.90 -2.66
N THR A 115 -3.26 6.71 -1.62
CA THR A 115 -3.96 8.00 -1.74
C THR A 115 -3.14 8.99 -2.59
N VAL A 116 -3.77 10.03 -3.16
CA VAL A 116 -3.02 11.11 -3.86
C VAL A 116 -1.92 11.68 -2.96
N THR A 117 -2.22 11.90 -1.68
CA THR A 117 -1.27 12.45 -0.72
C THR A 117 -0.11 11.49 -0.42
N GLN A 118 -0.39 10.19 -0.25
CA GLN A 118 0.65 9.17 -0.05
C GLN A 118 1.55 9.07 -1.28
N ASN A 119 0.97 9.12 -2.48
CA ASN A 119 1.73 9.06 -3.72
C ASN A 119 2.62 10.31 -3.91
N GLN A 120 2.12 11.49 -3.53
CA GLN A 120 2.93 12.73 -3.50
C GLN A 120 4.12 12.62 -2.55
N VAL A 121 3.90 12.16 -1.31
CA VAL A 121 4.99 11.95 -0.33
C VAL A 121 6.01 10.93 -0.86
N LEU A 122 5.55 9.80 -1.39
CA LEU A 122 6.41 8.75 -1.94
C LEU A 122 7.27 9.26 -3.11
N ASN A 123 6.70 10.03 -4.03
CA ASN A 123 7.43 10.56 -5.18
C ASN A 123 8.51 11.57 -4.78
N LEU A 124 8.27 12.39 -3.75
CA LEU A 124 9.29 13.31 -3.23
C LEU A 124 10.45 12.55 -2.59
N ILE A 125 10.15 11.52 -1.82
CA ILE A 125 11.17 10.65 -1.20
C ILE A 125 11.98 9.93 -2.28
N LYS A 126 11.33 9.41 -3.33
CA LYS A 126 11.99 8.76 -4.50
C LYS A 126 12.90 9.73 -5.25
N ALA A 127 12.50 10.99 -5.40
CA ALA A 127 13.25 11.99 -6.14
C ALA A 127 14.46 12.55 -5.37
N CYS A 128 14.64 12.19 -4.08
CA CYS A 128 15.74 12.70 -3.28
C CYS A 128 17.06 11.96 -3.58
N PRO A 129 18.08 12.62 -4.14
CA PRO A 129 19.35 11.96 -4.49
C PRO A 129 20.30 11.81 -3.29
N ARG A 130 19.96 12.38 -2.13
CA ARG A 130 20.87 12.44 -0.98
C ARG A 130 21.08 11.04 -0.38
N PRO A 131 22.31 10.68 0.02
CA PRO A 131 22.61 9.37 0.61
C PRO A 131 21.86 9.14 1.93
N GLU A 132 21.67 10.21 2.72
CA GLU A 132 20.87 10.25 3.95
C GLU A 132 19.36 10.28 3.72
N GLY A 133 18.88 10.36 2.47
CA GLY A 133 17.45 10.40 2.17
C GLY A 133 16.79 11.77 2.36
N MET A 134 15.47 11.76 2.45
CA MET A 134 14.63 12.94 2.60
C MET A 134 14.23 13.12 4.06
N ASN A 135 14.57 14.28 4.64
CA ASN A 135 14.18 14.65 5.99
C ASN A 135 12.68 15.03 6.07
N PHE A 136 12.03 14.73 7.20
CA PHE A 136 10.62 15.08 7.45
C PHE A 136 10.34 16.60 7.34
N GLN A 137 11.26 17.43 7.81
CA GLN A 137 11.14 18.89 7.73
C GLN A 137 11.20 19.38 6.27
N ASP A 138 12.01 18.73 5.43
CA ASP A 138 12.08 19.03 4.00
C ASP A 138 10.77 18.65 3.30
N LEU A 139 10.19 17.48 3.64
CA LEU A 139 8.86 17.06 3.18
C LEU A 139 7.80 18.11 3.53
N LYS A 140 7.81 18.61 4.77
CA LYS A 140 6.88 19.66 5.21
C LYS A 140 7.04 20.96 4.42
N SER A 141 8.28 21.35 4.08
CA SER A 141 8.52 22.58 3.31
C SER A 141 8.03 22.46 1.86
N GLN A 142 8.20 21.28 1.24
CA GLN A 142 7.76 21.05 -0.15
C GLN A 142 6.25 20.83 -0.24
N LEU A 143 5.63 20.24 0.78
CA LEU A 143 4.20 19.99 0.87
C LEU A 143 3.46 21.03 1.72
N HIS A 144 3.72 22.32 1.49
CA HIS A 144 3.12 23.44 2.24
C HIS A 144 1.58 23.48 2.21
N ASN A 145 0.96 22.84 1.22
CA ASN A 145 -0.50 22.77 1.07
C ASN A 145 -1.16 21.70 1.95
N LEU A 146 -0.38 20.87 2.67
CA LEU A 146 -0.87 19.76 3.48
C LEU A 146 -0.61 20.01 4.97
N ASN A 147 -1.57 19.59 5.80
CA ASN A 147 -1.39 19.60 7.24
C ASN A 147 -0.29 18.61 7.66
N VAL A 148 0.52 19.00 8.65
CA VAL A 148 1.63 18.18 9.17
C VAL A 148 1.16 16.81 9.65
N SER A 149 -0.03 16.73 10.25
CA SER A 149 -0.63 15.46 10.69
C SER A 149 -0.88 14.50 9.52
N VAL A 150 -1.31 15.01 8.37
CA VAL A 150 -1.59 14.23 7.17
C VAL A 150 -0.28 13.72 6.55
N ILE A 151 0.76 14.56 6.53
CA ILE A 151 2.09 14.16 6.06
C ILE A 151 2.65 13.04 6.96
N LYS A 152 2.56 13.21 8.28
CA LYS A 152 3.00 12.18 9.23
C LYS A 152 2.25 10.85 9.03
N GLN A 153 0.92 10.90 8.93
CA GLN A 153 0.11 9.70 8.68
C GLN A 153 0.47 9.03 7.35
N ALA A 154 0.76 9.80 6.31
CA ALA A 154 1.21 9.27 5.03
C ALA A 154 2.59 8.61 5.13
N VAL A 155 3.55 9.23 5.82
CA VAL A 155 4.89 8.66 6.06
C VAL A 155 4.78 7.37 6.87
N ASP A 156 4.02 7.36 7.97
CA ASP A 156 3.81 6.17 8.81
C ASP A 156 3.20 5.03 7.97
N PHE A 157 2.17 5.33 7.17
CA PHE A 157 1.57 4.34 6.28
C PHE A 157 2.57 3.80 5.25
N LEU A 158 3.30 4.67 4.55
CA LEU A 158 4.28 4.23 3.54
C LEU A 158 5.42 3.42 4.17
N SER A 159 5.79 3.69 5.42
CA SER A 159 6.79 2.93 6.17
C SER A 159 6.25 1.54 6.56
N ASN A 160 4.99 1.48 7.02
CA ASN A 160 4.32 0.25 7.41
C ASN A 160 4.04 -0.69 6.22
N GLU A 161 3.56 -0.13 5.11
CA GLU A 161 3.38 -0.84 3.83
C GLU A 161 4.71 -1.14 3.12
N GLY A 162 5.80 -0.50 3.56
CA GLY A 162 7.15 -0.77 3.09
C GLY A 162 7.54 -0.20 1.75
N HIS A 163 6.86 0.88 1.36
CA HIS A 163 7.30 1.75 0.26
C HIS A 163 8.53 2.59 0.63
N ILE A 164 8.72 2.90 1.91
CA ILE A 164 9.86 3.65 2.43
C ILE A 164 10.46 3.00 3.69
N TYR A 165 11.68 3.39 4.03
CA TYR A 165 12.38 3.00 5.27
C TYR A 165 13.19 4.17 5.84
N SER A 166 13.36 4.20 7.16
CA SER A 166 14.22 5.16 7.86
C SER A 166 15.70 4.80 7.65
N THR A 167 16.57 5.79 7.57
CA THR A 167 17.98 5.61 7.20
C THR A 167 18.93 5.89 8.36
N VAL A 168 19.45 7.11 8.46
CA VAL A 168 20.44 7.53 9.46
C VAL A 168 19.81 7.86 10.81
N ASP A 169 18.54 8.27 10.81
CA ASP A 169 17.73 8.54 12.00
C ASP A 169 16.24 8.32 11.68
N ASP A 170 15.38 8.58 12.67
CA ASP A 170 13.93 8.38 12.59
C ASP A 170 13.20 9.40 11.71
N ASP A 171 13.85 10.50 11.33
CA ASP A 171 13.29 11.60 10.54
C ASP A 171 13.77 11.60 9.07
N HIS A 172 14.66 10.68 8.69
CA HIS A 172 15.23 10.56 7.34
C HIS A 172 14.76 9.31 6.60
N PHE A 173 14.02 9.52 5.50
CA PHE A 173 13.36 8.44 4.76
C PHE A 173 13.95 8.23 3.36
N LYS A 174 14.01 6.96 2.93
CA LYS A 174 14.29 6.57 1.54
C LYS A 174 13.25 5.60 1.01
N SER A 175 13.05 5.61 -0.31
CA SER A 175 12.17 4.65 -0.97
C SER A 175 12.84 3.29 -1.12
N THR A 176 12.07 2.23 -0.88
CA THR A 176 12.56 0.85 -0.99
C THR A 176 12.74 0.38 -2.44
N ASP A 177 12.08 1.05 -3.40
CA ASP A 177 12.19 0.82 -4.85
C ASP A 177 13.44 1.46 -5.51
N ALA A 178 14.32 2.12 -4.75
CA ALA A 178 15.43 2.86 -5.35
C ALA A 178 16.49 1.94 -5.97
N GLU A 179 16.59 1.97 -7.30
CA GLU A 179 17.88 2.00 -8.03
C GLU A 179 18.49 3.40 -7.93
#